data_AF-A0A238YGY7-F1
#
_entry.id   AF-A0A238YGY7-F1
#
_cell.length_a   1.000
_cell.length_b   1.000
_cell.length_c   1.000
_cell.angle_alpha   90.00
_cell.angle_beta   90.00
_cell.angle_gamma   90.00
#
_symmetry.space_group_name_H-M   'P 1'
#
loop_
_entity.id
_entity.type
_entity.pdbx_description
1 polymer ?
#
loop_
_entity_poly.entity_id
_entity_poly.type
_entity_poly.pdbx_seq_one_letter_code
_entity_poly.pdbx_strand_id
1 'polypeptide(L)' 'MRDAQIADLSGAFRILRYDRRGHGKSSAPKPPYDLADLGGDVLGLLDSLKIERTHFCGLSIGG' A
#
# COMPACT_ATOMS: atom_id res chain seq x y z
N MET A 1 -4.64 12.49 -2.97
CA MET A 1 -3.56 12.56 -3.99
C MET A 1 -3.70 11.54 -5.12
N ARG A 2 -4.39 10.40 -4.93
CA ARG A 2 -4.62 9.41 -6.00
C ARG A 2 -6.07 9.43 -6.53
N ASP A 3 -6.84 10.47 -6.22
CA ASP A 3 -8.29 10.43 -6.33
C ASP A 3 -8.76 10.44 -7.79
N ALA A 4 -8.03 11.12 -8.68
CA ALA A 4 -8.27 11.07 -10.12
C ALA A 4 -7.99 9.66 -10.71
N GLN A 5 -6.83 9.07 -10.41
CA GLN A 5 -6.48 7.73 -10.90
C GLN A 5 -7.47 6.67 -10.42
N ILE A 6 -8.00 6.82 -9.20
CA ILE A 6 -9.02 5.91 -8.67
C ILE A 6 -10.31 6.03 -9.47
N ALA A 7 -10.77 7.25 -9.74
CA ALA A 7 -11.98 7.47 -10.52
C ALA A 7 -11.89 6.76 -11.88
N ASP A 8 -10.76 6.90 -12.57
CA ASP A 8 -10.55 6.32 -13.90
C ASP A 8 -10.40 4.79 -13.87
N LEU A 9 -9.77 4.24 -12.82
CA LEU A 9 -9.46 2.80 -12.74
C LEU A 9 -10.56 1.97 -12.06
N SER A 10 -11.47 2.58 -11.30
CA SER A 10 -12.48 1.85 -10.52
C SER A 10 -13.49 1.09 -11.37
N GLY A 11 -13.62 1.41 -12.66
CA GLY A 11 -14.48 0.67 -13.59
C GLY A 11 -13.93 -0.69 -14.02
N ALA A 12 -12.61 -0.90 -13.92
CA ALA A 12 -11.94 -2.11 -14.38
C ALA A 12 -11.23 -2.88 -13.25
N PHE A 13 -10.91 -2.22 -12.15
CA PHE A 13 -10.13 -2.81 -11.07
C PHE A 13 -10.80 -2.66 -9.71
N ARG A 14 -10.67 -3.68 -8.88
CA ARG A 14 -10.85 -3.52 -7.43
C ARG A 14 -9.61 -2.82 -6.87
N ILE A 15 -9.79 -1.62 -6.35
CA ILE A 15 -8.68 -0.79 -5.87
C ILE A 15 -8.48 -0.97 -4.36
N LEU A 16 -7.28 -1.40 -3.97
CA LEU A 16 -6.81 -1.37 -2.58
C LEU A 16 -5.91 -0.14 -2.38
N ARG A 17 -6.24 0.67 -1.37
CA ARG A 17 -5.37 1.75 -0.86
C ARG A 17 -5.11 1.52 0.62
N TYR A 18 -3.90 1.80 1.04
CA TYR A 18 -3.49 1.72 2.43
C TYR A 18 -2.52 2.84 2.76
N ASP A 19 -2.49 3.24 4.02
CA ASP A 19 -1.48 4.13 4.56
C ASP A 19 -0.27 3.28 4.98
N ARG A 20 0.93 3.66 4.56
CA ARG A 20 2.16 2.98 5.00
C ARG A 20 2.42 3.26 6.48
N ARG A 21 3.22 2.42 7.15
CA ARG A 21 3.70 2.72 8.52
C ARG A 21 4.23 4.16 8.61
N GLY A 22 3.92 4.83 9.72
CA GLY A 22 4.26 6.22 9.96
C GLY A 22 3.40 7.26 9.23
N HIS A 23 2.33 6.86 8.51
CA HIS A 23 1.49 7.77 7.74
C HIS A 23 0.00 7.56 8.00
N GLY A 24 -0.79 8.62 7.83
CA GLY A 24 -2.24 8.57 7.80
C GLY A 24 -2.83 7.89 9.04
N LYS A 25 -3.60 6.81 8.82
CA LYS A 25 -4.25 6.03 9.88
C LYS A 25 -3.46 4.80 10.34
N SER A 26 -2.30 4.55 9.73
CA SER A 26 -1.44 3.44 10.14
C SER A 26 -0.59 3.81 11.35
N SER A 27 -0.14 2.79 12.08
CA SER A 27 0.74 2.98 13.23
C SER A 27 2.09 3.58 12.81
N ALA A 28 2.72 4.32 13.73
CA ALA A 28 4.05 4.89 13.57
C ALA A 28 5.00 4.25 14.60
N PRO A 29 5.51 3.02 14.33
CA PRO A 29 6.41 2.34 15.26
C PRO A 29 7.69 3.14 15.48
N LYS A 30 8.28 3.01 16.67
CA LYS A 30 9.57 3.66 16.97
C LYS A 30 10.67 3.10 16.06
N PRO A 31 11.59 3.95 15.56
CA PRO A 31 12.73 3.49 14.79
C PRO A 31 13.67 2.59 15.62
N PRO A 32 14.52 1.79 14.96
CA PRO A 32 14.72 1.74 13.51
C PRO A 32 13.70 0.85 12.79
N TYR A 33 13.36 1.25 11.57
CA TYR A 33 12.80 0.37 10.53
C TYR A 33 13.40 0.82 9.20
N ASP A 34 13.53 -0.09 8.25
CA ASP A 34 14.20 0.16 6.97
C ASP A 34 13.22 0.13 5.78
N LEU A 35 13.76 0.01 4.56
CA LEU A 35 12.95 -0.07 3.35
C LEU A 35 12.33 -1.46 3.15
N ALA A 36 12.99 -2.53 3.61
CA ALA A 36 12.49 -3.90 3.49
C ALA A 36 11.26 -4.10 4.39
N ASP A 37 11.26 -3.47 5.55
CA ASP A 37 10.11 -3.29 6.42
C ASP A 37 8.86 -2.75 5.70
N LEU A 38 9.03 -1.72 4.84
CA LEU A 38 7.92 -1.17 4.06
C LEU A 38 7.36 -2.17 3.05
N GLY A 39 8.23 -2.98 2.43
CA GLY A 39 7.83 -4.08 1.55
C GLY A 39 7.10 -5.19 2.31
N GLY A 40 7.59 -5.55 3.50
CA GLY A 40 6.98 -6.52 4.39
C GLY A 40 5.56 -6.15 4.81
N ASP A 41 5.30 -4.86 5.07
CA ASP A 41 3.94 -4.37 5.35
C ASP A 41 2.98 -4.64 4.20
N VAL A 42 3.44 -4.46 2.95
CA VAL A 42 2.61 -4.73 1.76
C VAL A 42 2.28 -6.20 1.67
N LEU A 43 3.28 -7.07 1.81
CA LEU A 43 3.10 -8.52 1.74
C LEU A 43 2.14 -8.99 2.84
N GLY A 44 2.37 -8.57 4.09
CA GLY A 44 1.49 -8.91 5.21
C GLY A 44 0.05 -8.41 5.02
N LEU A 45 -0.13 -7.21 4.42
CA LEU A 45 -1.45 -6.71 4.07
C LEU A 45 -2.12 -7.58 3.00
N LEU A 46 -1.41 -7.92 1.91
CA LEU A 46 -1.95 -8.77 0.85
C LEU A 46 -2.34 -10.17 1.39
N ASP A 47 -1.48 -10.77 2.23
CA ASP A 47 -1.76 -12.04 2.89
C ASP A 47 -3.01 -11.97 3.77
N SER A 48 -3.13 -10.92 4.60
CA SER A 48 -4.29 -10.72 5.48
C SER A 48 -5.61 -10.57 4.72
N LEU A 49 -5.55 -9.98 3.52
CA LEU A 49 -6.68 -9.77 2.63
C LEU A 49 -6.89 -10.93 1.63
N LYS A 50 -6.02 -11.95 1.67
CA LYS A 50 -6.01 -13.12 0.77
C LYS A 50 -5.90 -12.72 -0.71
N ILE A 51 -5.04 -11.75 -1.02
CA ILE A 51 -4.78 -11.28 -2.38
C ILE A 51 -3.51 -11.96 -2.90
N GLU A 52 -3.66 -12.99 -3.73
CA GLU A 52 -2.53 -13.75 -4.27
C GLU A 52 -1.78 -13.01 -5.40
N ARG A 53 -2.52 -12.29 -6.25
CA ARG A 53 -1.96 -11.53 -7.37
C ARG A 53 -2.61 -10.15 -7.46
N THR A 54 -1.79 -9.16 -7.76
CA THR A 54 -2.24 -7.77 -7.95
C THR A 54 -1.34 -7.03 -8.93
N HIS A 55 -1.87 -5.97 -9.52
CA HIS A 55 -1.04 -4.94 -10.14
C HIS A 55 -0.61 -3.96 -9.05
N PHE A 56 0.69 -3.80 -8.84
CA PHE A 56 1.22 -2.91 -7.81
C PHE A 56 1.56 -1.53 -8.39
N CYS A 57 1.13 -0.47 -7.72
CA CYS A 57 1.35 0.92 -8.15
C CYS A 57 1.94 1.76 -7.01
N GLY A 58 3.24 2.00 -7.11
CA GLY A 58 4.02 2.81 -6.18
C GLY A 58 4.35 4.20 -6.72
N LEU A 59 4.72 5.11 -5.82
CA LEU A 59 5.28 6.42 -6.18
C LEU A 59 6.45 6.72 -5.25
N SER A 60 7.59 7.12 -5.83
CA SER A 60 8.82 7.42 -5.06
C SER A 60 9.19 6.23 -4.17
N ILE A 61 9.34 6.44 -2.86
CA ILE A 61 9.64 5.40 -1.85
C ILE A 61 8.55 4.30 -1.73
N GLY A 62 7.38 4.47 -2.35
CA GLY A 62 6.33 3.45 -2.39
C GLY A 62 6.40 2.52 -3.61
N GLY A 63 7.38 2.70 -4.51
CA GLY A 63 7.64 1.87 -5.69
C GLY A 63 8.53 0.67 -5.39
#